data_AF-A0A5B7J4M7-F1
#
_entry.id   AF-A0A5B7J4M7-F1
#
_cell.length_a   1.000
_cell.length_b   1.000
_cell.length_c   1.000
_cell.angle_alpha   90.00
_cell.angle_beta   90.00
_cell.angle_gamma   90.00
#
_symmetry.space_group_name_H-M   'P 1'
#
loop_
_entity.id
_entity.type
_entity.pdbx_description
1 polymer ?
#
loop_
_entity_poly.entity_id
_entity_poly.type
_entity_poly.pdbx_seq_one_letter_code
_entity_poly.pdbx_strand_id
1 'polypeptide(L)'
;MANRQAHPIPMPYGRSIPYHRSNLSSKGKVPAVTKAERRKHVENEDHDFTHQITILLKLRIRMRYTARHPTDSYKEVAEDESTKRPGNCPALSPVQCNVQILEALKQDARKADLRMKDVNKDILKAATIIIKSLSVLDKVAQDEGHANYRNNLVRRFNIKREINQKYAHLCSDKVPMTRFLFGDDLS
;
A
#
# COMPACT_ATOMS: atom_id res chain seq x y z
N MET A 1 -13.84 -23.64 35.01
CA MET A 1 -14.16 -22.26 35.45
C MET A 1 -12.83 -21.65 35.92
N ALA A 2 -12.27 -20.57 35.39
CA ALA A 2 -12.85 -19.36 34.83
C ALA A 2 -12.10 -18.90 33.55
N ASN A 3 -12.89 -18.37 32.62
CA ASN A 3 -12.47 -17.75 31.37
C ASN A 3 -11.95 -16.33 31.70
N ARG A 4 -10.64 -16.07 31.60
CA ARG A 4 -10.11 -14.69 31.74
C ARG A 4 -10.04 -14.06 30.35
N GLN A 5 -10.99 -13.17 30.09
CA GLN A 5 -11.01 -12.28 28.93
C GLN A 5 -9.70 -11.48 28.87
N ALA A 6 -8.98 -11.57 27.75
CA ALA A 6 -7.82 -10.73 27.48
C ALA A 6 -8.32 -9.33 27.05
N HIS A 7 -7.92 -8.29 27.78
CA HIS A 7 -8.16 -6.90 27.38
C HIS A 7 -7.14 -6.44 26.33
N PRO A 8 -7.56 -5.70 25.29
CA PRO A 8 -6.65 -5.18 24.26
C PRO A 8 -5.80 -4.01 24.80
N ILE A 9 -4.52 -3.99 24.41
CA ILE A 9 -3.58 -2.91 24.68
C ILE A 9 -3.88 -1.75 23.72
N PRO A 10 -4.04 -0.49 24.20
CA PRO A 10 -4.27 0.64 23.32
C PRO A 10 -2.97 1.05 22.63
N MET A 11 -3.00 1.11 21.29
CA MET A 11 -1.95 1.70 20.44
C MET A 11 -2.44 3.05 19.89
N PRO A 12 -1.55 4.03 19.63
CA PRO A 12 -1.94 5.40 19.26
C PRO A 12 -2.61 5.53 17.87
N TYR A 13 -2.73 4.45 17.10
CA TYR A 13 -3.27 4.46 15.75
C TYR A 13 -4.26 3.31 15.51
N GLY A 14 -5.40 3.34 16.20
CA GLY A 14 -6.73 2.97 15.68
C GLY A 14 -7.02 1.63 14.97
N ARG A 15 -6.09 0.69 14.78
CA ARG A 15 -6.38 -0.66 14.27
C ARG A 15 -5.66 -1.71 15.10
N SER A 16 -6.45 -2.54 15.78
CA SER A 16 -5.98 -3.72 16.51
C SER A 16 -5.48 -4.78 15.55
N ILE A 17 -4.17 -5.08 15.56
CA ILE A 17 -3.62 -6.27 14.94
C ILE A 17 -3.94 -7.46 15.88
N PRO A 18 -4.62 -8.52 15.42
CA PRO A 18 -4.90 -9.68 16.25
C PRO A 18 -3.59 -10.37 16.65
N TYR A 19 -3.34 -10.43 17.97
CA TYR A 19 -2.22 -11.15 18.55
C TYR A 19 -2.54 -12.65 18.53
N HIS A 20 -2.13 -13.37 17.48
CA HIS A 20 -2.11 -14.83 17.55
C HIS A 20 -0.94 -15.27 18.41
N ARG A 21 -1.25 -15.80 19.60
CA ARG A 21 -0.31 -16.53 20.46
C ARG A 21 0.10 -17.82 19.75
N SER A 22 1.13 -17.76 18.91
CA SER A 22 1.81 -18.95 18.44
C SER A 22 2.69 -19.48 19.56
N ASN A 23 2.26 -20.60 20.15
CA ASN A 23 3.14 -21.43 20.97
C ASN A 23 4.35 -21.80 20.10
N LEU A 24 5.56 -21.35 20.48
CA LEU A 24 6.80 -21.90 19.94
C LEU A 24 6.98 -23.32 20.50
N SER A 25 6.18 -24.25 19.99
CA SER A 25 6.40 -25.68 20.08
C SER A 25 5.80 -26.32 18.84
N SER A 26 6.54 -26.27 17.75
CA SER A 26 6.53 -27.31 16.72
C SER A 26 7.72 -27.08 15.79
N LYS A 27 8.41 -28.17 15.48
CA LYS A 27 9.40 -28.27 14.41
C LYS A 27 8.70 -27.99 13.09
N GLY A 28 8.59 -26.71 12.72
CA GLY A 28 8.18 -26.26 11.40
C GLY A 28 9.28 -25.37 10.86
N LYS A 29 10.04 -25.85 9.87
CA LYS A 29 10.94 -24.99 9.08
C LYS A 29 10.06 -23.90 8.45
N VAL A 30 10.19 -22.66 8.92
CA VAL A 30 9.76 -21.51 8.12
C VAL A 30 10.56 -21.60 6.82
N PRO A 31 9.92 -21.70 5.64
CA PRO A 31 10.68 -21.77 4.40
C PRO A 31 11.52 -20.50 4.31
N ALA A 32 12.83 -20.69 4.29
CA ALA A 32 13.77 -19.60 4.13
C ALA A 32 13.60 -19.08 2.72
N VAL A 33 12.79 -18.03 2.54
CA VAL A 33 12.74 -17.27 1.29
C VAL A 33 14.18 -16.84 1.00
N THR A 34 14.72 -17.39 -0.07
CA THR A 34 16.11 -17.23 -0.46
C THR A 34 16.36 -15.76 -0.79
N LYS A 35 17.62 -15.32 -0.63
CA LYS A 35 18.02 -13.96 -1.03
C LYS A 35 17.70 -13.67 -2.50
N ALA A 36 17.69 -14.72 -3.34
CA ALA A 36 17.31 -14.64 -4.74
C ALA A 36 15.79 -14.43 -4.94
N GLU A 37 14.92 -15.09 -4.18
CA GLU A 37 13.46 -14.89 -4.25
C GLU A 37 13.06 -13.50 -3.75
N ARG A 38 13.68 -12.99 -2.68
CA ARG A 38 13.50 -11.60 -2.25
C ARG A 38 13.93 -10.60 -3.33
N ARG A 39 15.07 -10.83 -3.99
CA ARG A 39 15.54 -9.99 -5.10
C ARG A 39 14.55 -9.98 -6.27
N LYS A 40 14.04 -11.15 -6.66
CA LYS A 40 13.01 -11.25 -7.71
C LYS A 40 11.72 -10.49 -7.36
N HIS A 41 11.30 -10.54 -6.09
CA HIS A 41 10.10 -9.80 -5.66
C HIS A 41 10.30 -8.29 -5.76
N VAL A 42 11.46 -7.79 -5.31
CA VAL A 42 11.83 -6.37 -5.42
C VAL A 42 11.98 -5.93 -6.88
N GLU A 43 12.64 -6.74 -7.71
CA GLU A 43 12.82 -6.44 -9.15
C GLU A 43 11.47 -6.40 -9.90
N ASN A 44 10.51 -7.26 -9.54
CA ASN A 44 9.16 -7.24 -10.12
C ASN A 44 8.36 -6.02 -9.66
N GLU A 45 8.49 -5.58 -8.40
CA GLU A 45 7.83 -4.37 -7.90
C GLU A 45 8.42 -3.09 -8.52
N ASP A 46 9.73 -3.02 -8.70
CA ASP A 46 10.41 -1.90 -9.38
C ASP A 46 9.98 -1.80 -10.86
N HIS A 47 9.78 -2.94 -11.54
CA HIS A 47 9.27 -2.97 -12.90
C HIS A 47 7.81 -2.48 -12.97
N ASP A 48 6.96 -2.87 -12.02
CA ASP A 48 5.56 -2.42 -11.96
C ASP A 48 5.44 -0.91 -11.69
N PHE A 49 6.25 -0.38 -10.76
CA PHE A 49 6.24 1.06 -10.45
C PHE A 49 6.73 1.92 -11.63
N THR A 50 7.80 1.47 -12.31
CA THR A 50 8.34 2.15 -13.51
C THR A 50 7.31 2.15 -14.66
N HIS A 51 6.57 1.05 -14.83
CA HIS A 51 5.48 0.95 -15.80
C HIS A 51 4.34 1.93 -15.47
N GLN A 52 3.91 1.99 -14.21
CA GLN A 52 2.87 2.92 -13.74
C GLN A 52 3.26 4.38 -13.94
N ILE A 53 4.52 4.76 -13.65
CA ILE A 53 5.04 6.12 -13.92
C ILE A 53 4.98 6.42 -15.42
N THR A 54 5.39 5.47 -16.26
CA THR A 54 5.35 5.64 -17.72
C THR A 54 3.93 5.90 -18.22
N ILE A 55 2.93 5.16 -17.71
CA ILE A 55 1.53 5.37 -18.05
C ILE A 55 1.02 6.73 -17.57
N LEU A 56 1.34 7.13 -16.34
CA LEU A 56 0.98 8.45 -15.82
C LEU A 56 1.56 9.59 -16.65
N LEU A 57 2.81 9.47 -17.10
CA LEU A 57 3.44 10.44 -18.00
C LEU A 57 2.72 10.50 -19.35
N LYS A 58 2.37 9.34 -19.94
CA LYS A 58 1.58 9.28 -21.18
C LYS A 58 0.21 9.97 -21.00
N LEU A 59 -0.51 9.72 -19.91
CA LEU A 59 -1.79 10.38 -19.60
C LEU A 59 -1.62 11.89 -19.40
N ARG A 60 -0.55 12.34 -18.73
CA ARG A 60 -0.27 13.77 -18.54
C ARG A 60 -0.01 14.49 -19.85
N ILE A 61 0.75 13.88 -20.77
CA ILE A 61 0.98 14.42 -22.12
C ILE A 61 -0.35 14.50 -22.85
N ARG A 62 -1.16 13.43 -22.82
CA ARG A 62 -2.49 13.41 -23.43
C ARG A 62 -3.35 14.60 -22.97
N MET A 63 -3.52 14.76 -21.65
CA MET A 63 -4.34 15.82 -21.05
C MET A 63 -3.85 17.23 -21.40
N ARG A 64 -2.54 17.43 -21.59
CA ARG A 64 -1.95 18.73 -21.94
C ARG A 64 -2.08 19.08 -23.42
N TYR A 65 -2.03 18.10 -24.31
CA TYR A 65 -1.94 18.33 -25.76
C TYR A 65 -3.20 17.95 -26.55
N THR A 66 -4.34 17.65 -25.90
CA THR A 66 -5.54 17.08 -26.57
C THR A 66 -6.03 17.92 -27.78
N ALA A 67 -5.90 17.39 -29.01
CA ALA A 67 -6.91 17.55 -30.07
C ALA A 67 -6.68 16.74 -31.37
N ARG A 68 -5.45 16.35 -31.77
CA ARG A 68 -5.25 15.99 -33.20
C ARG A 68 -4.92 14.56 -33.61
N HIS A 69 -4.29 13.70 -32.80
CA HIS A 69 -4.08 12.32 -33.24
C HIS A 69 -4.05 11.33 -32.08
N PRO A 70 -4.88 10.27 -32.10
CA PRO A 70 -4.59 9.07 -31.34
C PRO A 70 -3.33 8.47 -31.96
N THR A 71 -2.18 8.67 -31.33
CA THR A 71 -1.02 7.80 -31.59
C THR A 71 -1.34 6.41 -31.05
N ASP A 72 -0.92 5.35 -31.73
CA ASP A 72 -1.19 3.96 -31.28
C ASP A 72 -0.74 3.70 -29.83
N SER A 73 0.28 4.43 -29.37
CA SER A 73 0.72 4.47 -27.96
C SER A 73 -0.37 4.79 -26.92
N TYR A 74 -1.51 5.40 -27.29
CA TYR A 74 -2.60 5.70 -26.35
C TYR A 74 -3.64 4.59 -26.24
N LYS A 75 -3.78 3.75 -27.27
CA LYS A 75 -4.68 2.59 -27.23
C LYS A 75 -4.16 1.59 -26.19
N GLU A 76 -2.85 1.34 -26.21
CA GLU A 76 -2.15 0.53 -25.20
C GLU A 76 -2.44 1.02 -23.77
N VAL A 77 -2.37 2.33 -23.53
CA VAL A 77 -2.68 2.94 -22.22
C VAL A 77 -4.15 2.75 -21.82
N ALA A 78 -5.08 2.70 -22.79
CA ALA A 78 -6.50 2.58 -22.47
C ALA A 78 -6.92 1.16 -22.10
N GLU A 79 -6.16 0.16 -22.52
CA GLU A 79 -6.43 -1.26 -22.31
C GLU A 79 -5.59 -1.83 -21.14
N ASP A 80 -4.55 -1.10 -20.72
CA ASP A 80 -3.66 -1.52 -19.64
C ASP A 80 -4.40 -1.81 -18.33
N GLU A 81 -4.08 -2.95 -17.71
CA GLU A 81 -4.66 -3.43 -16.45
C GLU A 81 -4.53 -2.41 -15.31
N SER A 82 -3.44 -1.63 -15.28
CA SER A 82 -3.22 -0.60 -14.27
C SER A 82 -4.31 0.47 -14.30
N THR A 83 -4.94 0.71 -15.46
CA THR A 83 -5.99 1.72 -15.63
C THR A 83 -7.40 1.23 -15.28
N LYS A 84 -7.58 -0.07 -15.04
CA LYS A 84 -8.88 -0.64 -14.66
C LYS A 84 -9.28 -0.22 -13.25
N ARG A 85 -10.50 0.31 -13.11
CA ARG A 85 -11.05 0.75 -11.82
C ARG A 85 -10.95 -0.36 -10.77
N PRO A 86 -10.41 -0.09 -9.57
CA PRO A 86 -10.37 -1.07 -8.51
C PRO A 86 -11.77 -1.27 -7.94
N GLY A 87 -12.11 -2.52 -7.59
CA GLY A 87 -13.46 -2.90 -7.16
C GLY A 87 -13.94 -2.20 -5.88
N ASN A 88 -13.00 -1.75 -5.04
CA ASN A 88 -13.27 -1.08 -3.76
C ASN A 88 -13.50 0.44 -3.89
N CYS A 89 -13.43 1.03 -5.09
CA CYS A 89 -13.56 2.48 -5.26
C CYS A 89 -14.73 2.83 -6.21
N PRO A 90 -15.98 2.82 -5.71
CA PRO A 90 -17.14 3.15 -6.53
C PRO A 90 -17.10 4.58 -7.08
N ALA A 91 -16.51 5.51 -6.32
CA ALA A 91 -16.37 6.92 -6.69
C ALA A 91 -15.51 7.13 -7.96
N LEU A 92 -14.65 6.18 -8.33
CA LEU A 92 -13.90 6.21 -9.58
C LEU A 92 -14.69 5.66 -10.77
N SER A 93 -15.98 5.98 -10.85
CA SER A 93 -16.83 5.65 -12.00
C SER A 93 -17.00 6.87 -12.90
N PRO A 94 -16.99 6.70 -14.24
CA PRO A 94 -17.32 7.80 -15.13
C PRO A 94 -18.77 8.25 -14.91
N VAL A 95 -18.94 9.55 -14.68
CA VAL A 95 -20.27 10.17 -14.64
C VAL A 95 -20.64 10.59 -16.07
N GLN A 96 -21.89 10.37 -16.46
CA GLN A 96 -22.40 10.78 -17.77
C GLN A 96 -23.53 11.79 -17.62
N CYS A 97 -23.57 12.77 -18.53
CA CYS A 97 -24.72 13.64 -18.68
C CYS A 97 -25.93 12.84 -19.19
N ASN A 98 -27.11 13.12 -18.67
CA ASN A 98 -28.35 12.51 -19.16
C ASN A 98 -28.55 12.87 -20.63
N VAL A 99 -28.85 11.88 -21.47
CA VAL A 99 -28.96 12.06 -22.94
C VAL A 99 -29.97 13.15 -23.30
N GLN A 100 -31.14 13.16 -22.67
CA GLN A 100 -32.19 14.16 -22.92
C GLN A 100 -31.71 15.59 -22.60
N ILE A 101 -30.95 15.77 -21.50
CA ILE A 101 -30.39 17.06 -21.12
C ILE A 101 -29.32 17.45 -22.15
N LEU A 102 -28.42 16.53 -22.48
CA LEU A 102 -27.36 16.73 -23.45
C LEU A 102 -27.92 17.16 -24.82
N GLU A 103 -28.98 16.51 -25.31
CA GLU A 103 -29.65 16.83 -26.57
C GLU A 103 -30.32 18.20 -26.56
N ALA A 104 -30.84 18.64 -25.42
CA ALA A 104 -31.45 19.96 -25.26
C ALA A 104 -30.43 21.13 -25.23
N LEU A 105 -29.14 20.86 -25.03
CA LEU A 105 -28.10 21.89 -24.99
C LEU A 105 -27.83 22.53 -26.35
N LYS A 106 -27.26 23.74 -26.36
CA LYS A 106 -26.67 24.33 -27.59
C LYS A 106 -25.46 23.52 -28.04
N GLN A 107 -25.16 23.54 -29.34
CA GLN A 107 -24.07 22.75 -29.94
C GLN A 107 -22.71 22.97 -29.26
N ASP A 108 -22.39 24.22 -28.91
CA ASP A 108 -21.12 24.55 -28.24
C ASP A 108 -21.04 23.94 -26.83
N ALA A 109 -22.14 23.98 -26.08
CA ALA A 109 -22.22 23.38 -24.75
C ALA A 109 -22.10 21.85 -24.81
N ARG A 110 -22.74 21.19 -25.79
CA ARG A 110 -22.56 19.75 -26.04
C ARG A 110 -21.12 19.40 -26.35
N LYS A 111 -20.48 20.17 -27.24
CA LYS A 111 -19.07 19.93 -27.63
C LYS A 111 -18.13 20.12 -26.44
N ALA A 112 -18.41 21.11 -25.59
CA ALA A 112 -17.66 21.33 -24.36
C ALA A 112 -17.81 20.16 -23.37
N ASP A 113 -19.03 19.66 -23.16
CA ASP A 113 -19.29 18.50 -22.29
C ASP A 113 -18.56 17.23 -22.78
N LEU A 114 -18.64 16.92 -24.08
CA LEU A 114 -17.94 15.78 -24.67
C LEU A 114 -16.42 15.86 -24.47
N ARG A 115 -15.83 17.04 -24.64
CA ARG A 115 -14.40 17.27 -24.36
C ARG A 115 -14.08 17.06 -22.88
N MET A 116 -14.94 17.55 -21.98
CA MET A 116 -14.75 17.38 -20.55
C MET A 116 -14.90 15.92 -20.11
N LYS A 117 -15.83 15.18 -20.72
CA LYS A 117 -16.02 13.73 -20.51
C LYS A 117 -14.75 12.95 -20.87
N ASP A 118 -14.08 13.29 -21.96
CA ASP A 118 -12.82 12.66 -22.36
C ASP A 118 -11.68 12.98 -21.38
N VAL A 119 -11.57 14.25 -20.95
CA VAL A 119 -10.59 14.65 -19.92
C VAL A 119 -10.87 13.92 -18.60
N ASN A 120 -12.13 13.83 -18.18
CA ASN A 120 -12.53 13.14 -16.96
C ASN A 120 -12.18 11.64 -17.00
N LYS A 121 -12.28 11.00 -18.17
CA LYS A 121 -11.83 9.61 -18.35
C LYS A 121 -10.33 9.45 -18.07
N ASP A 122 -9.51 10.37 -18.56
CA ASP A 122 -8.06 10.33 -18.33
C ASP A 122 -7.70 10.62 -16.87
N ILE A 123 -8.40 11.56 -16.22
CA ILE A 123 -8.29 11.84 -14.78
C ILE A 123 -8.59 10.59 -13.96
N LEU A 124 -9.69 9.88 -14.26
CA LEU A 124 -10.08 8.67 -13.56
C LEU A 124 -9.04 7.55 -13.69
N LYS A 125 -8.42 7.39 -14.87
CA LYS A 125 -7.32 6.44 -15.08
C LYS A 125 -6.09 6.81 -14.26
N ALA A 126 -5.71 8.08 -14.25
CA ALA A 126 -4.57 8.54 -13.48
C ALA A 126 -4.79 8.34 -11.97
N ALA A 127 -5.98 8.69 -11.47
CA ALA A 127 -6.36 8.47 -10.08
C ALA A 127 -6.35 6.98 -9.71
N THR A 128 -6.83 6.12 -10.62
CA THR A 128 -6.79 4.66 -10.45
C THR A 128 -5.38 4.13 -10.26
N ILE A 129 -4.44 4.56 -11.11
CA ILE A 129 -3.03 4.15 -11.01
C ILE A 129 -2.47 4.58 -9.65
N ILE A 130 -2.67 5.85 -9.27
CA ILE A 130 -2.17 6.38 -7.98
C ILE A 130 -2.70 5.55 -6.81
N ILE A 131 -4.00 5.20 -6.78
CA ILE A 131 -4.59 4.40 -5.70
C ILE A 131 -3.98 2.99 -5.65
N LYS A 132 -3.73 2.36 -6.79
CA LYS A 132 -3.04 1.06 -6.84
C LYS A 132 -1.60 1.17 -6.34
N SER A 133 -0.85 2.18 -6.76
CA SER A 133 0.52 2.42 -6.29
C SER A 133 0.57 2.62 -4.77
N LEU A 134 -0.34 3.44 -4.23
CA LEU A 134 -0.45 3.66 -2.78
C LEU A 134 -0.75 2.38 -2.01
N SER A 135 -1.57 1.49 -2.58
CA SER A 135 -1.88 0.19 -1.97
C SER A 135 -0.67 -0.76 -1.93
N VAL A 136 0.23 -0.67 -2.90
CA VAL A 136 1.51 -1.40 -2.88
C VAL A 136 2.44 -0.82 -1.81
N LEU A 137 2.57 0.51 -1.76
CA LEU A 137 3.41 1.18 -0.77
C LEU A 137 2.96 0.91 0.68
N ASP A 138 1.65 0.81 0.94
CA ASP A 138 1.12 0.43 2.25
C ASP A 138 1.57 -0.97 2.69
N LYS A 139 1.59 -1.94 1.75
CA LYS A 139 2.09 -3.30 2.01
C LYS A 139 3.58 -3.30 2.32
N VAL A 140 4.38 -2.60 1.50
CA VAL A 140 5.83 -2.47 1.73
C VAL A 140 6.11 -1.87 3.11
N ALA A 141 5.40 -0.81 3.50
CA ALA A 141 5.55 -0.20 4.82
C ALA A 141 5.24 -1.18 5.97
N GLN A 142 4.20 -2.03 5.80
CA GLN A 142 3.86 -3.06 6.77
C GLN A 142 4.95 -4.14 6.86
N ASP A 143 5.41 -4.66 5.72
CA ASP A 143 6.43 -5.72 5.65
C ASP A 143 7.76 -5.26 6.25
N GLU A 144 8.21 -4.05 5.90
CA GLU A 144 9.42 -3.44 6.47
C GLU A 144 9.27 -3.16 7.97
N GLY A 145 8.10 -2.72 8.41
CA GLY A 145 7.77 -2.57 9.83
C GLY A 145 7.90 -3.89 10.60
N HIS A 146 7.38 -4.98 10.04
CA HIS A 146 7.51 -6.32 10.62
C HIS A 146 8.96 -6.82 10.62
N ALA A 147 9.71 -6.61 9.54
CA ALA A 147 11.11 -6.98 9.46
C ALA A 147 11.95 -6.24 10.50
N ASN A 148 11.75 -4.93 10.65
CA ASN A 148 12.41 -4.11 11.66
C ASN A 148 12.10 -4.60 13.08
N TYR A 149 10.82 -4.87 13.39
CA TYR A 149 10.43 -5.41 14.70
C TYR A 149 11.15 -6.74 15.00
N ARG A 150 11.21 -7.66 14.03
CA ARG A 150 11.93 -8.93 14.16
C ARG A 150 13.43 -8.72 14.37
N ASN A 151 14.06 -7.81 13.63
CA ASN A 151 15.47 -7.47 13.82
C ASN A 151 15.73 -6.97 15.25
N ASN A 152 14.84 -6.12 15.79
CA ASN A 152 14.98 -5.63 17.16
C ASN A 152 14.79 -6.73 18.21
N LEU A 153 13.91 -7.72 17.98
CA LEU A 153 13.83 -8.91 18.84
C LEU A 153 15.14 -9.71 18.85
N VAL A 154 15.75 -9.93 17.67
CA VAL A 154 17.05 -10.62 17.57
C VAL A 154 18.13 -9.81 18.30
N ARG A 155 18.14 -8.49 18.15
CA ARG A 155 19.06 -7.60 18.89
C ARG A 155 18.88 -7.74 20.40
N ARG A 156 17.64 -7.73 20.91
CA ARG A 156 17.37 -7.96 22.35
C ARG A 156 17.88 -9.33 22.79
N PHE A 157 17.64 -10.38 22.02
CA PHE A 157 18.09 -11.73 22.35
C PHE A 157 19.62 -11.82 22.47
N ASN A 158 20.35 -11.22 21.52
CA ASN A 158 21.81 -11.21 21.54
C ASN A 158 22.35 -10.41 22.73
N ILE A 159 21.81 -9.21 22.98
CA ILE A 159 22.25 -8.36 24.10
C ILE A 159 21.91 -8.99 25.46
N LYS A 160 20.76 -9.67 25.59
CA LYS A 160 20.33 -10.33 26.83
C LYS A 160 21.39 -11.30 27.39
N ARG A 161 22.24 -11.87 26.55
CA ARG A 161 23.32 -12.77 26.96
C ARG A 161 24.52 -12.06 27.59
N GLU A 162 24.71 -10.79 27.24
CA GLU A 162 25.89 -9.99 27.58
C GLU A 162 25.54 -8.81 28.53
N ILE A 163 24.26 -8.62 28.85
CA ILE A 163 23.80 -7.46 29.60
C ILE A 163 24.24 -7.54 31.07
N ASN A 164 24.57 -6.39 31.67
CA ASN A 164 24.90 -6.32 33.09
C ASN A 164 23.71 -6.80 33.95
N GLN A 165 24.00 -7.59 35.00
CA GLN A 165 23.00 -8.16 35.90
C GLN A 165 22.03 -7.13 36.48
N LYS A 166 22.46 -5.88 36.72
CA LYS A 166 21.57 -4.81 37.22
C LYS A 166 20.40 -4.48 36.28
N TYR A 167 20.57 -4.76 34.99
CA TYR A 167 19.56 -4.53 33.95
C TYR A 167 18.83 -5.81 33.50
N ALA A 168 19.07 -6.95 34.16
CA ALA A 168 18.48 -8.23 33.76
C ALA A 168 16.93 -8.20 33.76
N HIS A 169 16.33 -7.37 34.62
CA HIS A 169 14.88 -7.18 34.71
C HIS A 169 14.26 -6.63 33.40
N LEU A 170 15.03 -5.85 32.63
CA LEU A 170 14.61 -5.27 31.34
C LEU A 170 14.51 -6.30 30.21
N CYS A 171 15.05 -7.49 30.40
CA CYS A 171 15.00 -8.58 29.43
C CYS A 171 13.73 -9.45 29.55
N SER A 172 12.78 -9.01 30.38
CA SER A 172 11.44 -9.60 30.49
C SER A 172 10.59 -9.29 29.25
N ASP A 173 9.80 -10.28 28.81
CA ASP A 173 8.86 -10.12 27.70
C ASP A 173 7.74 -9.12 28.01
N LYS A 174 7.57 -8.76 29.29
CA LYS A 174 6.62 -7.73 29.73
C LYS A 174 7.09 -6.31 29.43
N VAL A 175 8.39 -6.12 29.13
CA VAL A 175 8.96 -4.82 28.81
C VAL A 175 8.87 -4.61 27.30
N PRO A 176 7.96 -3.75 26.81
CA PRO A 176 7.79 -3.52 25.37
C PRO A 176 8.97 -2.75 24.80
N MET A 177 9.25 -2.96 23.51
CA MET A 177 10.13 -2.06 22.76
C MET A 177 9.39 -0.75 22.49
N THR A 178 10.02 0.37 22.82
CA THR A 178 9.51 1.72 22.53
C THR A 178 10.44 2.36 21.49
N ARG A 179 10.76 3.65 21.64
CA ARG A 179 11.93 4.25 20.97
C ARG A 179 13.25 3.60 21.41
N PHE A 180 13.27 2.92 22.56
CA PHE A 180 14.42 2.18 23.07
C PHE A 180 14.16 0.66 23.08
N LEU A 181 15.20 -0.15 22.83
CA LEU A 181 15.09 -1.62 22.75
C LEU A 181 14.61 -2.27 24.06
N PHE A 182 14.89 -1.66 25.19
CA PHE A 182 14.62 -2.22 26.52
C PHE A 182 13.60 -1.40 27.31
N GLY A 183 12.80 -0.58 26.62
CA GLY A 183 11.86 0.35 27.24
C GLY A 183 12.53 1.64 27.72
N ASP A 184 11.72 2.56 28.24
CA ASP A 184 12.16 3.88 28.69
C ASP A 184 12.61 3.91 30.17
N ASP A 185 12.26 2.88 30.94
CA ASP A 185 12.60 2.77 32.35
C ASP A 185 13.85 1.90 32.53
N LEU A 186 14.92 2.48 33.09
CA LEU A 186 16.19 1.80 33.37
C LEU A 186 16.45 1.66 34.89
N SER A 187 15.47 2.03 35.72
CA SER A 187 15.62 2.13 37.18
C SER A 187 15.70 0.79 37.91
#